data_AF-A0A7Y5YBS2-F1
#
_entry.id   AF-A0A7Y5YBS2-F1
#
_cell.length_a   1.000
_cell.length_b   1.000
_cell.length_c   1.000
_cell.angle_alpha   90.00
_cell.angle_beta   90.00
_cell.angle_gamma   90.00
#
_symmetry.space_group_name_H-M   'P 1'
#
loop_
_entity.id
_entity.type
_entity.pdbx_description
1 polymer ?
#
loop_
_entity_poly.entity_id
_entity_poly.type
_entity_poly.pdbx_seq_one_letter_code
_entity_poly.pdbx_strand_id
1 'polypeptide(L)'
;MTSALQQAIMAVDGVTEVFPARNLWQRLPGRAASLLQRNAADAPPLVEVREESGRAEATVRIGVSPDARTPDVVRAVAAAVRNHLAPEKVAVQVTVVRIAAGDPPAASQED
;
A
#
# COMPACT_ATOMS: atom_id res chain seq x y z
N MET A 1 9.75 12.09 -2.80
CA MET A 1 10.58 11.06 -3.47
C MET A 1 10.02 9.71 -3.08
N THR A 2 9.58 8.92 -4.06
CA THR A 2 9.01 7.57 -3.90
C THR A 2 10.11 6.62 -3.40
N SER A 3 9.85 5.78 -2.39
CA SER A 3 10.88 4.83 -1.92
C SER A 3 11.06 3.68 -2.92
N ALA A 4 12.26 3.07 -2.97
CA ALA A 4 12.52 1.93 -3.87
C ALA A 4 11.57 0.74 -3.60
N LEU A 5 11.21 0.53 -2.33
CA LEU A 5 10.22 -0.48 -1.94
C LEU A 5 8.82 -0.15 -2.47
N GLN A 6 8.40 1.12 -2.42
CA GLN A 6 7.13 1.55 -2.99
C GLN A 6 7.10 1.33 -4.50
N GLN A 7 8.19 1.61 -5.22
CA GLN A 7 8.28 1.34 -6.65
C GLN A 7 8.19 -0.16 -6.96
N ALA A 8 8.84 -1.01 -6.15
CA ALA A 8 8.73 -2.46 -6.31
C ALA A 8 7.30 -2.98 -6.12
N ILE A 9 6.53 -2.39 -5.20
CA ILE A 9 5.12 -2.74 -4.98
C ILE A 9 4.24 -2.23 -6.13
N MET A 10 4.45 -1.00 -6.59
CA MET A 10 3.71 -0.41 -7.73
C MET A 10 3.99 -1.13 -9.05
N ALA A 11 5.11 -1.85 -9.17
CA ALA A 11 5.44 -2.65 -10.35
C ALA A 11 4.71 -4.01 -10.41
N VAL A 12 3.99 -4.38 -9.34
CA VAL A 12 3.19 -5.61 -9.33
C VAL A 12 1.93 -5.40 -10.16
N ASP A 13 1.72 -6.26 -11.15
CA ASP A 13 0.52 -6.22 -11.99
C ASP A 13 -0.76 -6.32 -11.15
N GLY A 14 -1.72 -5.45 -11.47
CA GLY A 14 -2.97 -5.30 -10.71
C GLY A 14 -2.90 -4.39 -9.48
N VAL A 15 -1.73 -3.86 -9.08
CA VAL A 15 -1.65 -2.80 -8.05
C VAL A 15 -1.94 -1.44 -8.69
N THR A 16 -2.93 -0.73 -8.17
CA THR A 16 -3.33 0.59 -8.69
C THR A 16 -2.80 1.75 -7.86
N GLU A 17 -2.63 1.55 -6.55
CA GLU A 17 -2.19 2.58 -5.62
C GLU A 17 -1.60 1.94 -4.36
N VAL A 18 -0.69 2.65 -3.68
CA VAL A 18 -0.18 2.29 -2.35
C VAL A 18 -0.59 3.37 -1.35
N PHE A 19 -1.22 2.95 -0.25
CA PHE A 19 -1.74 3.82 0.79
C PHE A 19 -0.82 3.84 2.02
N PRO A 20 -0.84 4.91 2.83
CA PRO A 20 -0.17 4.95 4.12
C PRO A 20 -0.44 3.72 4.97
N ALA A 21 0.61 3.06 5.46
CA ALA A 21 0.50 1.84 6.28
C ALA A 21 -0.40 2.06 7.52
N ARG A 22 -0.42 3.28 8.07
CA ARG A 22 -1.27 3.70 9.21
C ARG A 22 -2.35 4.71 8.80
N ASN A 23 -3.57 4.52 9.30
CA ASN A 23 -4.61 5.56 9.26
C ASN A 23 -4.28 6.63 10.31
N LEU A 24 -3.76 7.81 9.89
CA LEU A 24 -3.48 8.93 10.79
C LEU A 24 -4.70 9.35 11.64
N TRP A 25 -5.89 9.17 11.10
CA TRP A 25 -7.15 9.59 11.71
C TRP A 25 -7.52 8.86 13.00
N GLN A 26 -6.97 7.67 13.26
CA GLN A 26 -7.32 6.91 14.47
C GLN A 26 -6.65 7.41 15.76
N ARG A 27 -5.78 8.42 15.72
CA ARG A 27 -5.00 8.85 16.90
C ARG A 27 -5.00 10.33 17.23
N LEU A 28 -5.74 11.18 16.53
CA LEU A 28 -5.72 12.61 16.85
C LEU A 28 -6.87 12.96 17.80
N PRO A 29 -6.62 13.16 19.12
CA PRO A 29 -7.54 13.96 19.92
C PRO A 29 -7.70 15.31 19.22
N GLY A 30 -8.92 15.86 19.19
CA GLY A 30 -9.36 16.95 18.29
C GLY A 30 -8.53 18.25 18.26
N ARG A 31 -7.44 18.35 19.03
CA ARG A 31 -6.47 19.46 19.05
C ARG A 31 -5.23 19.22 18.17
N ALA A 32 -4.99 18.00 17.68
CA ALA A 32 -3.77 17.65 16.96
C ALA A 32 -3.84 17.80 15.42
N ALA A 33 -5.01 18.14 14.86
CA ALA A 33 -5.16 18.45 13.44
C ALA A 33 -4.29 19.64 12.99
N SER A 34 -4.09 20.63 13.86
CA SER A 34 -3.27 21.82 13.56
C SER A 34 -1.76 21.54 13.48
N LEU A 35 -1.30 20.39 13.98
CA LEU A 35 0.11 19.96 13.86
C LEU A 35 0.41 19.31 12.50
N LEU A 36 -0.60 18.73 11.85
CA LEU A 36 -0.45 18.16 10.50
C LEU A 36 -0.26 19.24 9.44
N GLN A 37 -0.90 20.40 9.59
CA GLN A 37 -0.70 21.53 8.68
C GLN A 37 0.75 22.06 8.72
N ARG A 38 1.44 21.87 9.86
CA ARG A 38 2.82 22.33 10.08
C ARG A 38 3.87 21.29 9.69
N ASN A 39 3.50 20.00 9.69
CA ASN A 39 4.37 18.85 9.39
C ASN A 39 3.98 18.13 8.09
N ALA A 40 3.62 18.87 7.03
CA ALA A 40 3.45 18.28 5.70
C ALA A 40 4.73 17.60 5.15
N ALA A 41 5.88 17.79 5.84
CA ALA A 41 7.12 17.07 5.59
C ALA A 41 7.18 15.65 6.22
N ASP A 42 6.31 15.33 7.19
CA ASP A 42 6.20 14.02 7.84
C ASP A 42 4.97 13.26 7.34
N ALA A 43 4.86 13.10 6.01
CA ALA A 43 3.90 12.16 5.46
C ALA A 43 4.19 10.77 6.05
N PRO A 44 3.17 10.05 6.55
CA PRO A 44 3.36 8.72 7.12
C PRO A 44 4.02 7.80 6.09
N PRO A 45 4.90 6.88 6.51
CA PRO A 45 5.52 5.96 5.57
C PRO A 45 4.43 5.12 4.89
N LEU A 46 4.50 5.07 3.56
CA LEU A 46 3.57 4.29 2.73
C LEU A 46 3.72 2.78 2.97
N VAL A 47 4.93 2.36 3.35
CA VAL A 47 5.23 1.01 3.80
C VAL A 47 5.95 1.10 5.13
N GLU A 48 5.43 0.40 6.13
CA GLU A 48 6.04 0.36 7.46
C GLU A 48 6.74 -0.99 7.65
N VAL A 49 8.04 -0.95 7.95
CA VAL A 49 8.83 -2.13 8.34
C VAL A 49 9.14 -1.96 9.83
N ARG A 50 8.75 -2.95 10.63
CA ARG A 50 9.05 -3.01 12.07
C ARG A 50 9.84 -4.26 12.36
N GLU A 51 10.86 -4.15 13.19
CA GLU A 51 11.49 -5.31 13.79
C GLU A 51 10.76 -5.63 15.11
N GLU A 52 10.07 -6.76 15.17
CA GLU A 52 9.40 -7.22 16.38
C GLU A 52 9.96 -8.58 16.79
N SER A 53 10.60 -8.63 17.96
CA SER A 53 11.14 -9.86 18.55
C SER A 53 12.03 -10.70 17.62
N GLY A 54 12.86 -10.05 16.81
CA GLY A 54 13.77 -10.71 15.86
C GLY A 54 13.11 -11.21 14.57
N ARG A 55 11.90 -10.74 14.27
CA ARG A 55 11.22 -10.92 12.97
C ARG A 55 10.82 -9.56 12.44
N ALA A 56 11.27 -9.23 11.23
CA ALA A 56 10.75 -8.05 10.56
C ALA A 56 9.30 -8.29 10.13
N GLU A 57 8.45 -7.30 10.32
CA GLU A 57 7.08 -7.26 9.84
C GLU A 57 6.91 -6.05 8.92
N ALA A 58 6.43 -6.29 7.70
CA ALA A 58 6.13 -5.25 6.73
C ALA A 58 4.61 -5.11 6.54
N THR A 59 4.08 -3.92 6.85
CA THR A 59 2.68 -3.57 6.60
C THR A 59 2.54 -2.79 5.29
N VAL A 60 1.75 -3.32 4.37
CA VAL A 60 1.51 -2.76 3.03
C VAL A 60 0.02 -2.62 2.78
N ARG A 61 -0.39 -1.46 2.26
CA ARG A 61 -1.79 -1.16 1.94
C ARG A 61 -1.92 -0.79 0.48
N ILE A 62 -2.76 -1.50 -0.26
CA ILE A 62 -2.86 -1.39 -1.72
C ILE A 62 -4.29 -1.18 -2.21
N GLY A 63 -4.39 -0.49 -3.34
CA GLY A 63 -5.54 -0.57 -4.24
C GLY A 63 -5.30 -1.67 -5.27
N VAL A 64 -6.36 -2.38 -5.64
CA VAL A 64 -6.28 -3.48 -6.61
C VAL A 64 -7.20 -3.19 -7.79
N SER A 65 -6.74 -3.53 -9.00
CA SER A 65 -7.55 -3.47 -10.22
C SER A 65 -8.72 -4.47 -10.14
N PRO A 66 -9.92 -4.11 -10.63
CA PRO A 66 -11.06 -5.01 -10.68
C PRO A 66 -10.84 -6.20 -11.62
N ASP A 67 -9.99 -6.05 -12.64
CA ASP A 67 -9.68 -7.11 -13.60
C ASP A 67 -8.65 -8.11 -13.05
N ALA A 68 -7.98 -7.76 -11.96
CA ALA A 68 -6.96 -8.58 -11.34
C ALA A 68 -7.56 -9.54 -10.29
N ARG A 69 -7.06 -10.77 -10.25
CA ARG A 69 -7.39 -11.71 -9.17
C ARG A 69 -6.72 -11.25 -7.89
N THR A 70 -7.49 -10.64 -6.99
CA THR A 70 -6.97 -10.08 -5.73
C THR A 70 -6.05 -11.01 -4.94
N PRO A 71 -6.33 -12.33 -4.79
CA PRO A 71 -5.43 -13.24 -4.09
C PRO A 71 -4.03 -13.35 -4.72
N ASP A 72 -3.95 -13.29 -6.06
CA ASP A 72 -2.70 -13.40 -6.80
C ASP A 72 -1.88 -12.12 -6.65
N VAL A 73 -2.54 -10.95 -6.74
CA VAL A 73 -1.92 -9.64 -6.50
C VAL A 73 -1.35 -9.57 -5.08
N VAL A 74 -2.10 -9.98 -4.07
CA VAL A 74 -1.64 -9.98 -2.67
C VAL A 74 -0.41 -10.88 -2.49
N ARG A 75 -0.38 -12.06 -3.10
CA ARG A 75 0.78 -12.97 -3.05
C ARG A 75 2.00 -12.37 -3.75
N ALA A 76 1.81 -11.75 -4.91
CA ALA A 76 2.87 -11.11 -5.68
C ALA A 76 3.47 -9.91 -4.93
N VAL A 77 2.63 -9.05 -4.34
CA VAL A 77 3.08 -7.94 -3.47
C VAL A 77 3.89 -8.48 -2.28
N ALA A 78 3.39 -9.51 -1.60
CA ALA A 78 4.13 -10.11 -0.48
C ALA A 78 5.47 -10.71 -0.91
N ALA A 79 5.58 -11.23 -2.13
CA ALA A 79 6.85 -11.72 -2.69
C ALA A 79 7.80 -10.56 -3.04
N ALA A 80 7.31 -9.48 -3.66
CA ALA A 80 8.09 -8.30 -3.98
C ALA A 80 8.72 -7.66 -2.73
N VAL A 81 7.92 -7.53 -1.65
CA VAL A 81 8.40 -7.02 -0.36
C VAL A 81 9.50 -7.90 0.22
N ARG A 82 9.28 -9.23 0.26
CA ARG A 82 10.28 -10.17 0.77
C ARG A 82 11.57 -10.17 -0.04
N ASN A 83 11.48 -10.07 -1.37
CA ASN A 83 12.65 -9.99 -2.24
C ASN A 83 13.42 -8.69 -2.03
N HIS A 84 12.73 -7.58 -1.79
CA HIS A 84 13.36 -6.28 -1.54
C HIS A 84 14.06 -6.20 -0.18
N LEU A 85 13.53 -6.90 0.83
CA LEU A 85 14.05 -6.92 2.21
C LEU A 85 14.95 -8.14 2.49
N ALA A 86 15.24 -8.96 1.47
CA ALA A 86 16.16 -10.08 1.61
C ALA A 86 17.56 -9.59 2.06
N PRO A 87 18.28 -10.35 2.91
CA PRO A 87 18.01 -11.73 3.32
C PRO A 87 17.15 -11.90 4.58
N GLU A 88 16.57 -10.83 5.12
CA GLU A 88 15.84 -10.88 6.38
C GLU A 88 14.53 -11.70 6.26
N LYS A 89 14.19 -12.47 7.31
CA LYS A 89 12.91 -13.19 7.35
C LYS A 89 11.79 -12.22 7.74
N VAL A 90 11.08 -11.73 6.73
CA VAL A 90 10.00 -10.75 6.91
C VAL A 90 8.62 -11.41 6.83
N ALA A 91 7.78 -11.19 7.84
CA ALA A 91 6.33 -11.42 7.77
C ALA A 91 5.67 -10.23 7.05
N VAL A 92 4.79 -10.47 6.09
CA VAL A 92 4.17 -9.39 5.31
C VAL A 92 2.66 -9.38 5.54
N GLN A 93 2.16 -8.26 6.08
CA GLN A 93 0.74 -7.97 6.18
C GLN A 93 0.32 -7.09 4.99
N VAL A 94 -0.53 -7.63 4.11
CA VAL A 94 -1.08 -6.89 2.97
C VAL A 94 -2.55 -6.61 3.23
N THR A 95 -2.96 -5.34 3.15
CA THR A 95 -4.36 -4.93 3.25
C THR A 95 -4.82 -4.32 1.93
N VAL A 96 -5.87 -4.89 1.34
CA VAL A 96 -6.55 -4.30 0.19
C VAL A 96 -7.50 -3.23 0.72
N VAL A 97 -7.19 -1.97 0.43
CA VAL A 97 -7.98 -0.82 0.88
C VAL A 97 -9.21 -0.63 0.00
N ARG A 98 -9.05 -0.86 -1.31
CA ARG A 98 -10.14 -0.79 -2.29
C ARG A 98 -9.85 -1.67 -3.50
N ILE A 99 -10.92 -2.12 -4.14
CA ILE A 99 -10.90 -2.61 -5.52
C ILE A 99 -11.45 -1.46 -6.37
N ALA A 100 -10.69 -1.01 -7.37
CA ALA A 100 -11.13 0.10 -8.22
C ALA A 100 -12.41 -0.26 -8.98
N ALA A 101 -13.21 0.73 -9.35
CA ALA A 101 -14.31 0.49 -10.29
C ALA A 101 -13.71 0.05 -11.63
N GLY A 102 -14.32 -0.94 -12.28
CA GLY A 102 -13.96 -1.31 -13.66
C GLY A 102 -14.03 -0.08 -14.53
N ASP A 103 -13.21 -0.02 -15.59
CA ASP A 103 -13.46 0.96 -16.63
C ASP A 103 -14.92 0.81 -17.08
N PRO A 104 -15.68 1.91 -17.18
CA PRO A 104 -17.03 1.83 -17.70
C PRO A 104 -16.95 1.16 -19.09
N PRO A 105 -17.83 0.20 -19.42
CA PRO A 105 -17.83 -0.40 -20.73
C PRO A 105 -17.86 0.72 -21.77
N ALA A 106 -16.93 0.67 -22.73
CA ALA A 106 -16.82 1.68 -23.77
C ALA A 106 -18.21 1.89 -24.36
N ALA A 107 -18.75 3.12 -24.23
CA ALA A 107 -20.06 3.45 -24.74
C ALA A 107 -20.10 3.03 -26.20
N SER A 108 -20.95 2.05 -26.51
CA SER A 108 -21.21 1.66 -27.88
C SER A 108 -21.75 2.90 -28.58
N GLN A 109 -20.96 3.46 -29.50
CA GLN A 109 -21.48 4.40 -30.48
C GLN A 109 -22.42 3.57 -31.36
N GLU A 110 -23.71 3.61 -31.05
CA GLU A 110 -24.76 3.16 -31.94
C GLU A 110 -24.87 4.18 -33.09
N ASP A 111 -24.73 3.66 -34.32
CA ASP A 111 -24.95 4.32 -35.61
C ASP A 111 -26.45 4.61 -35.84
#